data_AF-A0AAW6U0T8-F1
#
_entry.id   AF-A0AAW6U0T8-F1
#
_cell.length_a   1.000
_cell.length_b   1.000
_cell.length_c   1.000
_cell.angle_alpha   90.00
_cell.angle_beta   90.00
_cell.angle_gamma   90.00
#
_symmetry.space_group_name_H-M   'P 1'
#
loop_
_entity.id
_entity.type
_entity.pdbx_description
1 polymer ?
#
loop_
_entity_poly.entity_id
_entity_poly.type
_entity_poly.pdbx_seq_one_letter_code
_entity_poly.pdbx_strand_id
1 'polypeptide(L)'
;MKHDPDFMREIDLDLAARRAARKILAIDEDADAESIKRAYRNAAVRYHPDHNGNTTEANRRFALIKCAYELLAFDRPCEALLAEVNSWQDVPKDDDYNLDNSWGHFCWWKEKFFE
;
A
#
# COMPACT_ATOMS: atom_id res chain seq x y z
N MET A 1 -23.05 -16.70 13.54
CA MET A 1 -22.28 -16.16 12.39
C MET A 1 -21.02 -15.37 12.78
N LYS A 2 -20.94 -14.66 13.91
CA LYS A 2 -19.73 -13.90 14.31
C LYS A 2 -18.56 -14.71 14.92
N HIS A 3 -18.68 -16.04 14.99
CA HIS A 3 -17.68 -16.94 15.59
C HIS A 3 -17.16 -17.99 14.60
N ASP A 4 -17.42 -17.79 13.32
CA ASP A 4 -16.82 -18.62 12.28
C ASP A 4 -15.36 -18.17 12.07
N PRO A 5 -14.37 -19.08 12.17
CA PRO A 5 -12.96 -18.73 12.07
C PRO A 5 -12.58 -18.22 10.68
N ASP A 6 -13.27 -18.65 9.62
CA ASP A 6 -13.03 -18.12 8.27
C ASP A 6 -13.57 -16.70 8.13
N PHE A 7 -14.71 -16.39 8.75
CA PHE A 7 -15.26 -15.03 8.80
C PHE A 7 -14.33 -14.05 9.52
N MET A 8 -13.71 -14.44 10.63
CA MET A 8 -12.73 -13.59 11.33
C MET A 8 -11.48 -13.35 10.47
N ARG A 9 -11.00 -14.39 9.79
CA ARG A 9 -9.85 -14.31 8.89
C ARG A 9 -10.11 -13.36 7.72
N GLU A 10 -11.31 -13.38 7.15
CA GLU A 10 -11.69 -12.47 6.06
C GLU A 10 -11.67 -11.00 6.52
N ILE A 11 -12.19 -10.71 7.72
CA ILE A 11 -12.14 -9.36 8.31
C ILE A 11 -10.70 -8.92 8.55
N ASP A 12 -9.86 -9.78 9.13
CA ASP A 12 -8.47 -9.45 9.42
C ASP A 12 -7.68 -9.17 8.13
N LEU A 13 -7.94 -9.96 7.08
CA LEU A 13 -7.33 -9.76 5.76
C LEU A 13 -7.79 -8.44 5.13
N ASP A 14 -9.09 -8.14 5.15
CA ASP A 14 -9.60 -6.86 4.64
C ASP A 14 -8.99 -5.66 5.38
N LEU A 15 -8.92 -5.73 6.72
CA LEU A 15 -8.32 -4.67 7.54
C LEU A 15 -6.82 -4.48 7.23
N ALA A 16 -6.09 -5.58 7.06
CA ALA A 16 -4.68 -5.56 6.66
C ALA A 16 -4.50 -4.93 5.27
N ALA A 17 -5.36 -5.30 4.31
CA ALA A 17 -5.33 -4.75 2.95
C ALA A 17 -5.57 -3.24 2.95
N ARG A 18 -6.57 -2.76 3.68
CA ARG A 18 -6.88 -1.32 3.77
C ARG A 18 -5.75 -0.52 4.41
N ARG A 19 -5.14 -1.05 5.47
CA ARG A 19 -3.96 -0.44 6.11
C ARG A 19 -2.79 -0.34 5.13
N ALA A 20 -2.50 -1.41 4.41
CA ALA A 20 -1.45 -1.41 3.40
C ALA A 20 -1.74 -0.44 2.25
N ALA A 21 -2.98 -0.40 1.76
CA ALA A 21 -3.40 0.52 0.70
C ALA A 21 -3.20 1.99 1.11
N ARG A 22 -3.51 2.35 2.35
CA ARG A 22 -3.28 3.71 2.89
C ARG A 22 -1.80 4.04 2.96
N LYS A 23 -0.97 3.10 3.42
CA LYS A 23 0.50 3.24 3.40
C LYS A 23 1.03 3.42 1.98
N ILE A 24 0.50 2.65 1.01
CA ILE A 24 0.91 2.72 -0.39
C ILE A 24 0.62 4.09 -1.01
N LEU A 25 -0.56 4.65 -0.72
CA LEU A 25 -0.95 5.98 -1.17
C LEU A 25 -0.37 7.10 -0.30
N ALA A 26 0.36 6.78 0.77
CA ALA A 26 0.92 7.74 1.72
C ALA A 26 -0.12 8.70 2.32
N ILE A 27 -1.25 8.13 2.75
CA ILE A 27 -2.37 8.87 3.36
C ILE A 27 -2.66 8.38 4.78
N ASP A 28 -3.22 9.26 5.60
CA ASP A 28 -3.65 8.94 6.95
C ASP A 28 -4.89 8.03 6.97
N GLU A 29 -5.14 7.41 8.12
CA GLU A 29 -6.31 6.55 8.32
C GLU A 29 -7.65 7.29 8.20
N ASP A 30 -7.63 8.58 8.53
CA ASP A 30 -8.78 9.49 8.47
C ASP A 30 -8.89 10.24 7.14
N ALA A 31 -8.10 9.87 6.13
CA ALA A 31 -8.11 10.52 4.84
C ALA A 31 -9.48 10.37 4.14
N ASP A 32 -10.00 11.50 3.64
CA ASP A 32 -11.25 11.54 2.92
C ASP A 32 -11.11 11.03 1.47
N ALA A 33 -12.26 10.80 0.82
CA ALA A 33 -12.30 10.32 -0.56
C ALA A 33 -11.57 11.24 -1.55
N GLU A 34 -11.55 12.56 -1.29
CA GLU A 34 -10.81 13.50 -2.12
C GLU A 34 -9.30 13.37 -1.94
N SER A 35 -8.82 13.19 -0.71
CA SER A 35 -7.41 12.97 -0.40
C SER A 35 -6.92 11.66 -1.01
N ILE A 36 -7.70 10.59 -0.94
CA ILE A 36 -7.41 9.30 -1.61
C ILE A 36 -7.22 9.52 -3.12
N LYS A 37 -8.15 10.22 -3.78
CA LYS A 37 -8.05 10.52 -5.22
C LYS A 37 -6.86 11.40 -5.57
N ARG A 38 -6.52 12.36 -4.69
CA ARG A 38 -5.38 13.26 -4.89
C ARG A 38 -4.06 12.50 -4.75
N ALA A 39 -3.93 11.70 -3.71
CA ALA A 39 -2.78 10.85 -3.44
C ALA A 39 -2.55 9.84 -4.58
N TYR A 40 -3.61 9.17 -5.05
CA TYR A 40 -3.54 8.28 -6.20
C TYR A 40 -3.02 8.99 -7.46
N ARG A 41 -3.55 10.18 -7.79
CA ARG A 41 -3.07 10.95 -8.95
C ARG A 41 -1.59 11.31 -8.85
N ASN A 42 -1.15 11.75 -7.67
CA ASN A 42 0.24 12.10 -7.43
C ASN A 42 1.17 10.87 -7.53
N ALA A 43 0.76 9.75 -6.94
CA ALA A 43 1.50 8.49 -7.01
C ALA A 43 1.55 7.94 -8.44
N ALA A 44 0.43 8.00 -9.17
CA ALA A 44 0.33 7.51 -10.54
C ALA A 44 1.23 8.29 -11.50
N VAL A 45 1.34 9.61 -11.36
CA VAL A 45 2.25 10.43 -12.17
C VAL A 45 3.71 10.13 -11.83
N ARG A 46 4.03 10.06 -10.53
CA ARG A 46 5.40 9.81 -10.06
C ARG A 46 5.91 8.43 -10.46
N TYR A 47 5.05 7.42 -10.37
CA TYR A 47 5.41 6.01 -10.56
C TYR A 47 4.86 5.43 -11.87
N HIS A 48 4.51 6.28 -12.84
CA HIS A 48 4.07 5.81 -14.14
C HIS A 48 5.21 5.02 -14.83
N PRO A 49 4.96 3.82 -15.39
CA PRO A 49 6.00 3.00 -15.99
C PRO A 49 6.73 3.71 -17.15
N ASP A 50 6.04 4.57 -17.89
CA ASP A 50 6.61 5.36 -19.00
C ASP A 50 7.78 6.25 -18.56
N HIS A 51 7.73 6.79 -17.33
CA HIS A 51 8.80 7.65 -16.79
C HIS A 51 9.84 6.85 -15.99
N ASN A 52 9.57 5.59 -15.67
CA ASN A 52 10.38 4.73 -14.79
C ASN A 52 11.00 3.54 -15.54
N GLY A 53 11.38 3.76 -16.81
CA GLY A 53 12.09 2.77 -17.62
C GLY A 53 11.27 1.55 -18.03
N ASN A 54 9.95 1.58 -17.85
CA ASN A 54 8.99 0.54 -18.24
C ASN A 54 9.37 -0.88 -17.79
N THR A 55 9.99 -0.98 -16.61
CA THR A 55 10.46 -2.25 -16.06
C THR A 55 9.30 -3.07 -15.49
N THR A 56 9.48 -4.39 -15.35
CA THR A 56 8.52 -5.27 -14.67
C THR A 56 8.20 -4.77 -13.26
N GLU A 57 9.21 -4.23 -12.58
CA GLU A 57 9.08 -3.66 -11.25
C GLU A 57 8.23 -2.37 -11.25
N ALA A 58 8.44 -1.46 -12.20
CA ALA A 58 7.59 -0.28 -12.34
C ALA A 58 6.12 -0.65 -12.61
N ASN A 59 5.89 -1.67 -13.44
CA ASN A 59 4.54 -2.20 -13.69
C ASN A 59 3.91 -2.83 -12.44
N ARG A 60 4.69 -3.59 -11.65
CA ARG A 60 4.24 -4.17 -10.38
C ARG A 60 3.89 -3.08 -9.36
N ARG A 61 4.74 -2.06 -9.21
CA ARG A 61 4.50 -0.88 -8.34
C ARG A 61 3.24 -0.13 -8.75
N PHE A 62 3.07 0.14 -10.05
CA PHE A 62 1.88 0.82 -10.56
C PHE A 62 0.60 -0.01 -10.35
N ALA A 63 0.68 -1.33 -10.50
CA ALA A 63 -0.43 -2.24 -10.22
C ALA A 63 -0.84 -2.17 -8.73
N LEU A 64 0.12 -2.12 -7.80
CA LEU A 64 -0.16 -1.96 -6.37
C LEU A 64 -0.82 -0.63 -6.03
N ILE A 65 -0.36 0.48 -6.61
CA ILE A 65 -0.97 1.81 -6.44
C ILE A 65 -2.42 1.80 -6.93
N LYS A 66 -2.67 1.17 -8.08
CA LYS A 66 -4.02 1.01 -8.63
C LYS A 66 -4.91 0.16 -7.71
N CYS A 67 -4.40 -0.98 -7.25
CA CYS A 67 -5.11 -1.85 -6.32
C CYS A 67 -5.45 -1.14 -5.01
N ALA A 68 -4.51 -0.36 -4.45
CA ALA A 68 -4.73 0.42 -3.24
C ALA A 68 -5.88 1.42 -3.41
N TYR A 69 -5.90 2.12 -4.55
CA TYR A 69 -6.98 3.05 -4.87
C TYR A 69 -8.32 2.34 -5.07
N GLU A 70 -8.35 1.20 -5.78
CA GLU A 70 -9.57 0.44 -6.01
C GLU A 70 -10.19 -0.10 -4.72
N LEU A 71 -9.36 -0.56 -3.79
CA LEU A 71 -9.81 -0.99 -2.46
C LEU A 71 -10.39 0.18 -1.66
N LEU A 72 -9.68 1.31 -1.58
CA LEU A 72 -10.11 2.42 -0.72
C LEU A 72 -11.25 3.24 -1.31
N ALA A 73 -11.32 3.38 -2.62
CA ALA A 73 -12.34 4.21 -3.29
C ALA A 73 -13.58 3.43 -3.73
N PHE A 74 -13.44 2.14 -4.04
CA PHE A 74 -14.53 1.32 -4.59
C PHE A 74 -14.78 0.03 -3.82
N ASP A 75 -14.15 -0.14 -2.66
CA ASP A 75 -14.30 -1.33 -1.80
C ASP A 75 -13.99 -2.64 -2.55
N ARG A 76 -13.09 -2.58 -3.54
CA ARG A 76 -12.69 -3.76 -4.32
C ARG A 76 -11.45 -4.42 -3.72
N PRO A 77 -11.58 -5.60 -3.10
CA PRO A 77 -10.41 -6.32 -2.59
C PRO A 77 -9.47 -6.67 -3.73
N CYS A 78 -8.19 -6.42 -3.50
CA CYS A 78 -7.12 -6.83 -4.40
C CYS A 78 -6.22 -7.81 -3.66
N GLU A 79 -6.33 -9.10 -3.99
CA GLU A 79 -5.52 -10.16 -3.38
C GLU A 79 -4.02 -9.95 -3.61
N ALA A 80 -3.63 -9.39 -4.77
CA ALA A 80 -2.24 -9.08 -5.06
C ALA A 80 -1.64 -8.09 -4.05
N LEU A 81 -2.43 -7.14 -3.56
CA LEU A 81 -1.97 -6.18 -2.55
C LEU A 81 -1.67 -6.89 -1.22
N LEU A 82 -2.50 -7.84 -0.80
CA LEU A 82 -2.28 -8.64 0.40
C LEU A 82 -1.09 -9.60 0.27
N ALA A 83 -0.95 -10.26 -0.88
CA ALA A 83 0.15 -11.18 -1.15
C ALA A 83 1.50 -10.46 -1.09
N GLU A 84 1.61 -9.27 -1.70
CA GLU A 84 2.83 -8.47 -1.64
C GLU A 84 3.12 -8.00 -0.22
N VAL A 85 2.13 -7.46 0.49
CA VAL A 85 2.32 -6.92 1.84
C VAL A 85 2.75 -8.01 2.82
N ASN A 86 2.17 -9.21 2.72
CA ASN A 86 2.56 -10.33 3.56
C ASN A 86 3.95 -10.89 3.22
N SER A 87 4.43 -10.67 2.00
CA SER A 87 5.80 -11.03 1.62
C SER A 87 6.86 -10.11 2.25
N TRP A 88 6.47 -8.96 2.79
CA TRP A 88 7.35 -7.99 3.46
C TRP A 88 7.61 -8.33 4.94
N GLN A 89 7.69 -9.61 5.28
CA GLN A 89 8.11 -10.01 6.62
C GLN A 89 9.63 -9.80 6.77
N ASP A 90 9.97 -9.09 7.85
CA ASP A 90 11.27 -8.54 8.25
C ASP A 90 11.65 -7.20 7.60
N VAL A 91 11.06 -6.10 8.11
CA VAL A 91 11.70 -4.78 8.03
C VAL A 91 13.02 -4.90 8.80
N PRO A 92 14.20 -4.81 8.14
CA PRO A 92 15.48 -4.82 8.84
C PRO A 92 15.51 -3.65 9.82
N LYS A 93 16.17 -3.81 10.97
CA LYS A 93 16.50 -2.65 11.81
C LYS A 93 17.42 -1.75 10.98
N ASP A 94 16.84 -0.67 10.47
CA ASP A 94 17.53 0.32 9.66
C ASP A 94 17.86 1.49 10.57
N ASP A 95 19.16 1.78 10.75
CA ASP A 95 19.62 2.84 11.65
C ASP A 95 19.45 4.24 11.03
N ASP A 96 19.20 4.34 9.71
CA ASP A 96 19.03 5.61 9.00
C ASP A 96 17.60 6.16 9.13
N TYR A 97 16.63 5.29 9.43
CA TYR A 97 15.21 5.64 9.52
C TYR A 97 14.61 5.24 10.87
N ASN A 98 13.89 6.18 11.50
CA ASN A 98 13.09 5.85 12.68
C ASN A 98 11.83 5.06 12.27
N LEU A 99 11.98 3.74 12.18
CA LEU A 99 10.91 2.81 11.81
C LEU A 99 9.83 2.66 12.90
N ASP A 100 10.04 3.22 14.09
CA ASP A 100 9.07 3.23 15.18
C ASP A 100 7.93 4.23 14.96
N ASN A 101 8.03 5.10 13.93
CA ASN A 101 6.95 5.99 13.54
C ASN A 101 6.62 5.92 12.04
N SER A 102 5.38 6.26 11.71
CA SER A 102 4.83 6.15 10.36
C SER A 102 5.61 6.92 9.30
N TRP A 103 6.24 8.05 9.66
CA TRP A 103 7.00 8.87 8.73
C TRP A 103 8.37 8.26 8.41
N GLY A 104 9.10 7.75 9.41
CA GLY A 104 10.37 7.07 9.17
C GLY A 104 10.18 5.74 8.43
N HIS A 105 9.12 4.98 8.75
CA HIS A 105 8.73 3.80 7.96
C HIS A 105 8.34 4.19 6.53
N PHE A 106 7.63 5.32 6.35
CA PHE A 106 7.29 5.82 5.01
C PHE A 106 8.54 6.23 4.21
N CYS A 107 9.50 6.93 4.82
CA CYS A 107 10.74 7.32 4.16
C CYS A 107 11.60 6.10 3.78
N TRP A 108 11.74 5.12 4.68
CA TRP A 108 12.43 3.87 4.40
C TRP A 108 11.75 3.09 3.26
N TRP A 109 10.42 2.95 3.33
CA TRP A 109 9.62 2.27 2.30
C TRP A 109 9.71 2.99 0.96
N LYS A 110 9.66 4.32 0.97
CA LYS A 110 9.84 5.18 -0.21
C LYS A 110 11.23 5.01 -0.82
N GLU A 111 12.30 4.94 -0.03
CA GLU A 111 13.65 4.76 -0.56
C GLU A 111 13.84 3.33 -1.12
N LYS A 112 13.53 2.29 -0.34
CA LYS A 112 13.83 0.90 -0.73
C LYS A 112 12.90 0.31 -1.79
N PHE A 113 11.67 0.82 -1.88
CA PHE A 113 10.67 0.35 -2.85
C PHE A 113 10.31 1.38 -3.91
N PHE A 114 10.84 2.61 -3.89
CA PHE A 114 10.51 3.63 -4.90
C PHE A 114 11.68 4.41 -5.50
N GLU A 115 12.92 4.22 -5.01
CA GLU A 115 14.15 4.52 -5.78
C GLU A 115 14.67 3.27 -6.53
#